data_AF-A0AAD6SRY5-F1
#
_entry.id   AF-A0AAD6SRY5-F1
#
_cell.length_a   1.000
_cell.length_b   1.000
_cell.length_c   1.000
_cell.angle_alpha   90.00
_cell.angle_beta   90.00
_cell.angle_gamma   90.00
#
_symmetry.space_group_name_H-M   'P 1'
#
loop_
_entity.id
_entity.type
_entity.pdbx_description
1 polymer ?
#
loop_
_entity_poly.entity_id
_entity_poly.type
_entity_poly.pdbx_seq_one_letter_code
_entity_poly.pdbx_strand_id
1 'polypeptide(L)'
;MPHTRYHFMPTSSYAPTPAHPLKSKLSYDYLSTTDEVCIKRWLFNRLRDPGNGLPHMPGGFPFHYRVDGCGRGGRSYEPYEFCEEIPSNILSMSGPQRRYWITFSFTSHHTNYDKSHYGRHGVRSSPDKARSYMSWRAYLTVRDMSYYRSNLLNLPLLHIELDSTVLNTSYGHLFKSDPRIVLRAMGVSLDKGMPITIKLADSAHPWEILFLGTDGKGERHLLHTSKLRESQDL
;
A
#
# COMPACT_ATOMS: atom_id res chain seq x y z
N MET A 1 -29.39 -31.14 30.08
CA MET A 1 -28.20 -30.61 29.39
C MET A 1 -28.33 -30.86 27.90
N PRO A 2 -28.41 -29.82 27.04
CA PRO A 2 -28.38 -30.02 25.61
C PRO A 2 -27.02 -29.60 25.02
N HIS A 3 -26.42 -30.52 24.26
CA HIS A 3 -25.22 -30.27 23.44
C HIS A 3 -25.57 -29.42 22.23
N THR A 4 -25.04 -28.20 22.17
CA THR A 4 -25.04 -27.40 20.94
C THR A 4 -23.79 -27.76 20.13
N ARG A 5 -23.96 -28.59 19.10
CA ARG A 5 -22.95 -28.80 18.05
C ARG A 5 -22.97 -27.59 17.12
N TYR A 6 -21.89 -26.81 17.11
CA TYR A 6 -21.66 -25.79 16.09
C TYR A 6 -21.02 -26.46 14.86
N HIS A 7 -21.78 -26.52 13.77
CA HIS A 7 -21.25 -26.85 12.46
C HIS A 7 -20.40 -25.68 11.95
N PHE A 8 -19.09 -25.86 11.94
CA PHE A 8 -18.14 -25.07 11.19
C PHE A 8 -18.13 -25.54 9.72
N MET A 9 -18.38 -24.65 8.77
CA MET A 9 -18.11 -24.77 7.33
C MET A 9 -18.30 -23.38 6.67
N PRO A 10 -17.62 -23.07 5.55
CA PRO A 10 -16.28 -22.51 5.52
C PRO A 10 -16.24 -21.03 5.10
N THR A 11 -15.06 -20.45 5.29
CA THR A 11 -14.60 -19.14 4.80
C THR A 11 -15.12 -18.79 3.40
N SER A 12 -15.91 -17.72 3.31
CA SER A 12 -16.14 -17.03 2.04
C SER A 12 -14.83 -16.34 1.65
N SER A 13 -14.06 -17.01 0.80
CA SER A 13 -12.92 -16.44 0.12
C SER A 13 -13.44 -15.34 -0.80
N TYR A 14 -13.36 -14.09 -0.37
CA TYR A 14 -13.45 -12.96 -1.28
C TYR A 14 -12.18 -13.02 -2.15
N ALA A 15 -12.26 -13.83 -3.21
CA ALA A 15 -11.25 -13.82 -4.24
C ALA A 15 -11.28 -12.41 -4.85
N PRO A 16 -10.15 -11.68 -4.89
CA PRO A 16 -10.09 -10.44 -5.65
C PRO A 16 -10.63 -10.74 -7.05
N THR A 17 -11.49 -9.86 -7.57
CA THR A 17 -12.00 -9.95 -8.94
C THR A 17 -10.82 -10.33 -9.83
N PRO A 18 -10.84 -11.48 -10.52
CA PRO A 18 -9.74 -11.86 -11.38
C PRO A 18 -9.62 -10.73 -12.39
N ALA A 19 -8.54 -9.95 -12.28
CA ALA A 19 -8.15 -9.06 -13.35
C ALA A 19 -8.19 -9.92 -14.61
N HIS A 20 -9.03 -9.54 -15.58
CA HIS A 20 -9.08 -10.24 -16.86
C HIS A 20 -7.64 -10.53 -17.26
N PRO A 21 -7.27 -11.80 -17.53
CA PRO A 21 -5.91 -12.10 -17.92
C PRO A 21 -5.68 -11.35 -19.22
N LEU A 22 -5.01 -10.20 -19.12
CA LEU A 22 -4.41 -9.52 -20.23
C LEU A 22 -3.45 -10.55 -20.81
N LYS A 23 -3.92 -11.31 -21.80
CA LYS A 23 -3.14 -12.22 -22.64
C LYS A 23 -2.15 -11.47 -23.52
N SER A 24 -1.82 -10.21 -23.20
CA SER A 24 -0.51 -9.69 -23.55
C SER A 24 0.48 -10.45 -22.70
N LYS A 25 1.16 -11.43 -23.30
CA LYS A 25 2.44 -11.92 -22.82
C LYS A 25 3.29 -10.67 -22.60
N LEU A 26 3.26 -10.13 -21.39
CA LEU A 26 4.09 -9.02 -20.96
C LEU A 26 5.49 -9.59 -21.07
N SER A 27 6.10 -9.37 -22.23
CA SER A 27 7.48 -9.73 -22.47
C SER A 27 8.25 -8.98 -21.40
N TYR A 28 8.77 -9.71 -20.42
CA TYR A 28 9.67 -9.15 -19.41
C TYR A 28 11.00 -8.71 -20.04
N ASP A 29 11.16 -8.87 -21.36
CA ASP A 29 12.37 -8.52 -22.11
C ASP A 29 12.61 -7.00 -22.22
N TYR A 30 11.70 -6.15 -21.70
CA TYR A 30 11.87 -4.69 -21.73
C TYR A 30 12.85 -4.15 -20.68
N LEU A 31 13.07 -4.88 -19.58
CA LEU A 31 13.94 -4.44 -18.49
C LEU A 31 15.02 -5.49 -18.26
N SER A 32 16.29 -5.11 -18.43
CA SER A 32 17.38 -6.01 -18.11
C SER A 32 17.39 -6.29 -16.60
N THR A 33 17.83 -7.49 -16.20
CA THR A 33 17.99 -7.83 -14.76
C THR A 33 18.90 -6.83 -14.05
N THR A 34 19.93 -6.33 -14.74
CA THR A 34 20.83 -5.30 -14.22
C THR A 34 20.09 -3.99 -13.94
N ASP A 35 19.28 -3.51 -14.88
CA ASP A 35 18.52 -2.27 -14.69
C ASP A 35 17.46 -2.42 -13.60
N GLU A 36 16.80 -3.58 -13.51
CA GLU A 36 15.86 -3.87 -12.44
C GLU A 36 16.54 -3.78 -11.06
N VAL A 37 17.72 -4.39 -10.91
CA VAL A 37 18.51 -4.35 -9.67
C VAL A 37 18.94 -2.91 -9.35
N CYS A 38 19.41 -2.15 -10.34
CA CYS A 38 19.79 -0.75 -10.16
C CYS A 38 18.61 0.14 -9.73
N ILE A 39 17.45 -0.02 -10.38
CA ILE A 39 16.22 0.72 -10.06
C ILE A 39 15.75 0.38 -8.64
N LYS A 40 15.68 -0.90 -8.30
CA LYS A 40 15.29 -1.35 -6.95
C LYS A 40 16.24 -0.80 -5.89
N ARG A 41 17.54 -0.85 -6.12
CA ARG A 41 18.55 -0.30 -5.19
C ARG A 41 18.45 1.22 -5.05
N TRP A 42 18.26 1.93 -6.15
CA TRP A 42 18.05 3.38 -6.15
C TRP A 42 16.80 3.75 -5.34
N LEU A 43 15.67 3.09 -5.61
CA LEU A 43 14.43 3.31 -4.89
C LEU A 43 14.57 2.96 -3.40
N PHE A 44 15.21 1.83 -3.07
CA PHE A 44 15.44 1.43 -1.68
C PHE A 44 16.21 2.50 -0.89
N ASN A 45 17.28 3.05 -1.47
CA ASN A 45 18.06 4.12 -0.84
C ASN A 45 17.22 5.39 -0.62
N ARG A 46 16.37 5.76 -1.58
CA ARG A 46 15.45 6.89 -1.48
C ARG A 46 14.39 6.71 -0.39
N LEU A 47 13.81 5.51 -0.29
CA LEU A 47 12.82 5.18 0.74
C LEU A 47 13.43 5.16 2.15
N ARG A 48 14.74 4.88 2.26
CA ARG A 48 15.45 4.80 3.54
C ARG A 48 15.95 6.14 4.06
N ASP A 49 16.27 7.08 3.16
CA ASP A 49 16.81 8.39 3.51
C ASP A 49 15.73 9.48 3.51
N PRO A 50 15.13 9.79 4.67
CA PRO A 50 14.07 10.78 4.76
C PRO A 50 14.56 12.22 4.55
N GLY A 51 15.87 12.48 4.62
CA GLY A 51 16.43 13.81 4.34
C GLY A 51 16.39 14.17 2.86
N ASN A 52 16.41 13.17 1.98
CA ASN A 52 16.34 13.34 0.53
C ASN A 52 15.03 12.91 -0.11
N GLY A 53 14.17 12.19 0.64
CA GLY A 53 12.77 11.92 0.33
C GLY A 53 12.46 11.47 -1.11
N LEU A 54 11.17 11.53 -1.44
CA LEU A 54 10.67 11.45 -2.80
C LEU A 54 10.30 12.90 -3.20
N PRO A 55 11.01 13.54 -4.15
CA PRO A 55 10.84 14.96 -4.48
C PRO A 55 9.39 15.41 -4.79
N HIS A 56 8.61 14.53 -5.41
CA HIS A 56 7.23 14.79 -5.82
C HIS A 56 6.20 14.21 -4.83
N MET A 57 6.64 13.82 -3.64
CA MET A 57 5.75 13.34 -2.59
C MET A 57 4.73 14.42 -2.20
N PRO A 58 3.43 14.09 -2.13
CA PRO A 58 2.41 15.08 -1.78
C PRO A 58 2.59 15.58 -0.35
N GLY A 59 2.24 16.85 -0.15
CA GLY A 59 2.17 17.44 1.19
C GLY A 59 1.19 16.68 2.08
N GLY A 60 1.66 16.28 3.26
CA GLY A 60 0.87 15.53 4.26
C GLY A 60 1.06 14.02 4.24
N PHE A 61 1.90 13.47 3.35
CA PHE A 61 2.16 12.02 3.23
C PHE A 61 2.32 11.35 4.62
N PRO A 62 1.70 10.18 4.88
CA PRO A 62 1.18 9.20 3.91
C PRO A 62 -0.27 9.41 3.44
N PHE A 63 -0.88 10.53 3.81
CA PHE A 63 -2.19 10.95 3.32
C PHE A 63 -2.02 12.29 2.60
N HIS A 64 -2.97 12.75 1.79
CA HIS A 64 -2.86 14.12 1.24
C HIS A 64 -3.56 15.14 2.14
N TYR A 65 -3.05 16.36 2.16
CA TYR A 65 -3.70 17.48 2.83
C TYR A 65 -4.63 18.20 1.86
N ARG A 66 -5.88 18.44 2.26
CA ARG A 66 -6.87 19.17 1.47
C ARG A 66 -7.38 20.36 2.26
N VAL A 67 -7.36 21.53 1.64
CA VAL A 67 -7.97 22.74 2.17
C VAL A 67 -9.41 22.79 1.69
N ASP A 68 -10.37 22.95 2.61
CA ASP A 68 -11.77 23.16 2.25
C ASP A 68 -11.99 24.56 1.65
N GLY A 69 -13.17 24.80 1.07
CA GLY A 69 -13.52 26.12 0.52
C GLY A 69 -13.55 27.26 1.55
N CYS A 70 -13.40 26.95 2.84
CA CYS A 70 -13.39 27.89 3.95
C CYS A 70 -11.97 28.12 4.50
N GLY A 71 -10.93 27.58 3.86
CA GLY A 71 -9.53 27.73 4.30
C GLY A 71 -9.13 26.81 5.46
N ARG A 72 -9.99 25.90 5.92
CA ARG A 72 -9.63 24.90 6.93
C ARG A 72 -9.05 23.70 6.21
N GLY A 73 -7.80 23.38 6.51
CA GLY A 73 -7.19 22.19 5.94
C GLY A 73 -7.25 20.98 6.86
N GLY A 74 -7.47 19.82 6.25
CA GLY A 74 -7.57 18.53 6.91
C GLY A 74 -6.86 17.45 6.12
N ARG A 75 -6.61 16.32 6.78
CA ARG A 75 -6.13 15.10 6.12
C ARG A 75 -7.28 14.49 5.33
N SER A 76 -7.08 14.23 4.05
CA SER A 76 -8.02 13.46 3.23
C SER A 76 -7.48 12.05 2.99
N TYR A 77 -8.39 11.08 3.02
CA TYR A 77 -8.12 9.66 2.77
C TYR A 77 -8.57 9.26 1.36
N GLU A 78 -8.77 10.24 0.48
CA GLU A 78 -9.06 10.00 -0.94
C GLU A 78 -7.85 9.35 -1.62
N PRO A 79 -8.09 8.46 -2.60
CA PRO A 79 -7.01 7.92 -3.43
C PRO A 79 -6.22 9.03 -4.12
N TYR A 80 -4.91 8.83 -4.22
CA TYR A 80 -4.02 9.74 -4.95
C TYR A 80 -2.87 8.97 -5.57
N GLU A 81 -2.23 9.58 -6.58
CA GLU A 81 -1.04 9.06 -7.24
C GLU A 81 0.00 10.17 -7.42
N PHE A 82 1.28 9.82 -7.38
CA PHE A 82 2.37 10.70 -7.75
C PHE A 82 3.52 9.89 -8.37
N CYS A 83 4.35 10.54 -9.19
CA CYS A 83 5.39 9.86 -9.97
C CYS A 83 6.78 10.40 -9.64
N GLU A 84 7.77 9.51 -9.67
CA GLU A 84 9.18 9.85 -9.57
C GLU A 84 9.92 9.40 -10.83
N GLU A 85 10.56 10.34 -11.51
CA GLU A 85 11.41 10.02 -12.67
C GLU A 85 12.72 9.37 -12.18
N ILE A 86 13.08 8.24 -12.78
CA ILE A 86 14.35 7.57 -12.51
C ILE A 86 15.46 8.31 -13.26
N PRO A 87 16.51 8.79 -12.57
CA PRO A 87 17.63 9.45 -13.22
C PRO A 87 18.31 8.54 -14.25
N SER A 88 18.63 9.08 -15.43
CA SER A 88 19.19 8.30 -16.54
C SER A 88 20.54 7.64 -16.21
N ASN A 89 21.30 8.18 -15.25
CA ASN A 89 22.58 7.63 -14.81
C ASN A 89 22.46 6.36 -13.95
N ILE A 90 21.25 5.96 -13.54
CA ILE A 90 21.01 4.73 -12.77
C ILE A 90 21.00 3.49 -13.68
N LEU A 91 20.75 3.68 -14.98
CA LEU A 91 20.52 2.60 -15.93
C LEU A 91 21.79 2.23 -16.69
N SER A 92 21.97 0.95 -16.98
CA SER A 92 23.07 0.45 -17.81
C SER A 92 22.79 0.82 -19.27
N MET A 93 23.32 1.96 -19.70
CA MET A 93 22.99 2.55 -20.99
C MET A 93 23.53 1.74 -22.18
N SER A 94 22.69 0.89 -22.76
CA SER A 94 22.93 0.29 -24.09
C SER A 94 21.65 0.14 -24.94
N GLY A 95 20.71 1.09 -24.84
CA GLY A 95 19.45 1.05 -25.57
C GLY A 95 18.91 2.44 -25.97
N PRO A 96 17.79 2.49 -26.72
CA PRO A 96 17.13 3.75 -27.08
C PRO A 96 16.80 4.57 -25.81
N GLN A 97 16.69 5.88 -25.95
CA GLN A 97 16.45 6.85 -24.86
C GLN A 97 15.09 6.59 -24.19
N ARG A 98 15.05 5.59 -23.32
CA ARG A 98 13.89 5.23 -22.51
C ARG A 98 13.90 6.07 -21.24
N ARG A 99 12.71 6.51 -20.85
CA ARG A 99 12.49 7.13 -19.56
C ARG A 99 11.66 6.19 -18.71
N TYR A 100 11.98 6.15 -17.43
CA TYR A 100 11.36 5.27 -16.47
C TYR A 100 10.81 6.12 -15.34
N TRP A 101 9.60 5.82 -14.91
CA TRP A 101 8.95 6.47 -13.78
C TRP A 101 8.53 5.43 -12.78
N ILE A 102 8.62 5.77 -11.50
CA ILE A 102 8.00 5.00 -10.43
C ILE A 102 6.76 5.76 -10.02
N THR A 103 5.61 5.15 -10.24
CA THR A 103 4.34 5.73 -9.81
C THR A 103 3.98 5.11 -8.47
N PHE A 104 3.73 5.97 -7.49
CA PHE A 104 3.21 5.62 -6.19
C PHE A 104 1.71 5.88 -6.18
N SER A 105 0.94 4.91 -5.71
CA SER A 105 -0.50 5.06 -5.52
C SER A 105 -0.91 4.75 -4.10
N PHE A 106 -1.88 5.52 -3.62
CA PHE A 106 -2.59 5.27 -2.38
C PHE A 106 -4.07 5.00 -2.70
N THR A 107 -4.63 3.95 -2.12
CA THR A 107 -6.06 3.66 -2.18
C THR A 107 -6.60 3.34 -0.81
N SER A 108 -7.73 3.97 -0.45
CA SER A 108 -8.46 3.65 0.77
C SER A 108 -9.68 2.81 0.39
N HIS A 109 -9.73 1.55 0.84
CA HIS A 109 -10.98 0.78 0.82
C HIS A 109 -11.81 1.12 2.04
N HIS A 110 -12.01 2.41 2.30
CA HIS A 110 -13.18 2.79 3.07
C HIS A 110 -14.36 2.40 2.19
N THR A 111 -15.00 1.27 2.53
CA THR A 111 -16.33 0.97 2.03
C THR A 111 -17.11 2.24 2.19
N ASN A 112 -17.70 2.71 1.09
CA ASN A 112 -18.62 3.83 1.09
C ASN A 112 -19.47 3.70 2.35
N TYR A 113 -19.15 4.49 3.38
CA TYR A 113 -20.15 5.03 4.29
C TYR A 113 -20.87 6.06 3.41
N ASP A 114 -21.54 5.51 2.40
CA ASP A 114 -22.61 6.14 1.69
C ASP A 114 -23.57 6.43 2.82
N LYS A 115 -23.51 7.67 3.31
CA LYS A 115 -24.66 8.34 3.86
C LYS A 115 -25.67 8.46 2.71
N SER A 116 -26.16 7.32 2.21
CA SER A 116 -27.37 7.26 1.43
C SER A 116 -28.47 7.59 2.43
N HIS A 117 -28.68 8.89 2.60
CA HIS A 117 -29.78 9.49 3.35
C HIS A 117 -31.15 9.20 2.70
N TYR A 118 -31.27 8.16 1.88
CA TYR A 118 -32.50 7.78 1.21
C TYR A 118 -32.62 6.26 1.23
N GLY A 119 -33.62 5.75 1.96
CA GLY A 119 -34.11 4.38 1.75
C GLY A 119 -34.08 3.47 2.96
N ARG A 120 -34.89 3.83 3.96
CA ARG A 120 -35.63 3.01 4.92
C ARG A 120 -36.02 1.58 4.44
N HIS A 121 -35.08 0.66 4.23
CA HIS A 121 -35.37 -0.78 4.15
C HIS A 121 -34.28 -1.58 4.86
N GLY A 122 -34.65 -2.17 6.00
CA GLY A 122 -33.78 -2.88 6.94
C GLY A 122 -33.22 -4.19 6.41
N VAL A 123 -32.31 -4.11 5.44
CA VAL A 123 -31.42 -5.24 5.12
C VAL A 123 -30.40 -5.31 6.24
N ARG A 124 -30.52 -6.34 7.09
CA ARG A 124 -29.57 -6.67 8.16
C ARG A 124 -28.17 -6.79 7.56
N SER A 125 -27.37 -5.74 7.73
CA SER A 125 -25.93 -5.77 7.46
C SER A 125 -25.33 -6.92 8.27
N SER A 126 -24.68 -7.86 7.58
CA SER A 126 -23.97 -8.97 8.22
C SER A 126 -23.00 -8.41 9.29
N PRO A 127 -22.92 -9.00 10.50
CA PRO A 127 -22.07 -8.51 11.60
C PRO A 127 -20.57 -8.68 11.35
N ASP A 128 -20.16 -9.26 10.22
CA ASP A 128 -18.78 -9.20 9.76
C ASP A 128 -18.46 -7.77 9.36
N LYS A 129 -17.97 -6.98 10.31
CA LYS A 129 -17.27 -5.72 10.07
C LYS A 129 -16.17 -6.00 9.08
N ALA A 130 -16.45 -5.79 7.79
CA ALA A 130 -15.48 -5.94 6.72
C ALA A 130 -14.25 -5.10 7.11
N ARG A 131 -13.14 -5.80 7.38
CA ARG A 131 -11.88 -5.14 7.73
C ARG A 131 -11.53 -4.23 6.56
N SER A 132 -11.55 -2.93 6.80
CA SER A 132 -11.16 -1.94 5.81
C SER A 132 -9.64 -1.83 5.83
N TYR A 133 -9.02 -2.05 4.67
CA TYR A 133 -7.58 -1.87 4.48
C TYR A 133 -7.32 -0.64 3.62
N MET A 134 -6.24 0.05 3.96
CA MET A 134 -5.66 1.09 3.13
C MET A 134 -4.40 0.54 2.47
N SER A 135 -4.16 0.89 1.22
CA SER A 135 -3.07 0.32 0.43
C SER A 135 -2.17 1.42 -0.14
N TRP A 136 -0.87 1.20 -0.06
CA TRP A 136 0.12 1.95 -0.81
C TRP A 136 0.88 1.02 -1.73
N ARG A 137 1.04 1.39 -3.00
CA ARG A 137 1.71 0.60 -4.02
C ARG A 137 2.73 1.47 -4.74
N ALA A 138 3.79 0.84 -5.24
CA ALA A 138 4.63 1.47 -6.26
C ALA A 138 4.78 0.53 -7.44
N TYR A 139 4.70 1.09 -8.65
CA TYR A 139 4.89 0.38 -9.91
C TYR A 139 5.88 1.13 -10.78
N LEU A 140 6.75 0.38 -11.44
CA LEU A 140 7.62 0.89 -12.47
C LEU A 140 6.80 1.02 -13.75
N THR A 141 6.68 2.24 -14.25
CA THR A 141 6.07 2.56 -15.53
C THR A 141 7.17 2.86 -16.53
N VAL A 142 7.17 2.09 -17.64
CA VAL A 142 8.08 2.31 -18.76
C VAL A 142 7.32 3.05 -19.85
N ARG A 143 7.76 4.26 -20.22
CA ARG A 143 7.23 4.95 -21.40
C ARG A 143 8.25 4.83 -22.52
N ASP A 144 7.88 4.05 -23.53
CA ASP A 144 8.60 4.08 -24.79
C ASP A 144 8.18 5.34 -25.57
N MET A 145 9.15 6.18 -25.91
CA MET A 145 8.91 7.42 -26.66
C MET A 145 8.82 7.16 -28.18
N SER A 146 9.22 5.97 -28.66
CA SER A 146 9.39 5.73 -30.09
C SER A 146 8.16 5.20 -30.84
N TYR A 147 7.01 4.99 -30.18
CA TYR A 147 5.80 4.47 -30.85
C TYR A 147 4.50 5.16 -30.42
N TYR A 148 3.65 5.48 -31.40
CA TYR A 148 2.29 6.05 -31.26
C TYR A 148 1.30 5.17 -30.45
N ARG A 149 1.71 3.98 -29.99
CA ARG A 149 0.99 3.16 -29.02
C ARG A 149 1.86 3.00 -27.78
N SER A 150 1.68 3.89 -26.82
CA SER A 150 2.27 3.77 -25.49
C SER A 150 1.64 2.59 -24.76
N ASN A 151 2.19 1.39 -24.94
CA ASN A 151 1.89 0.28 -24.04
C ASN A 151 2.54 0.61 -22.70
N LEU A 152 1.74 1.07 -21.74
CA LEU A 152 2.20 1.32 -20.38
C LEU A 152 2.35 -0.04 -19.69
N LEU A 153 3.60 -0.47 -19.54
CA LEU A 153 3.93 -1.59 -18.68
C LEU A 153 4.01 -1.07 -17.25
N ASN A 154 3.14 -1.58 -16.37
CA ASN A 154 3.19 -1.33 -14.93
C ASN A 154 3.72 -2.58 -14.24
N LEU A 155 5.01 -2.58 -13.90
CA LEU A 155 5.65 -3.65 -13.14
C LEU A 155 5.53 -3.35 -11.63
N PRO A 156 4.82 -4.16 -10.83
CA PRO A 156 4.71 -3.92 -9.40
C PRO A 156 6.07 -4.04 -8.72
N LEU A 157 6.44 -3.04 -7.91
CA LEU A 157 7.70 -3.03 -7.17
C LEU A 157 7.49 -3.37 -5.69
N LEU A 158 6.43 -2.82 -5.07
CA LEU A 158 6.14 -2.98 -3.65
C LEU A 158 4.66 -2.76 -3.35
N HIS A 159 4.21 -3.28 -2.21
CA HIS A 159 2.84 -3.16 -1.74
C HIS A 159 2.78 -3.18 -0.21
N ILE A 160 2.08 -2.21 0.36
CA ILE A 160 1.76 -2.17 1.78
C ILE A 160 0.25 -2.11 1.95
N GLU A 161 -0.26 -2.85 2.91
CA GLU A 161 -1.62 -2.76 3.40
C GLU A 161 -1.61 -2.38 4.89
N LEU A 162 -2.51 -1.49 5.28
CA LEU A 162 -2.73 -1.07 6.67
C LEU A 162 -4.17 -1.38 7.05
N ASP A 163 -4.35 -2.15 8.12
CA ASP A 163 -5.66 -2.32 8.75
C ASP A 163 -6.12 -0.97 9.33
N SER A 164 -7.29 -0.49 8.90
CA SER A 164 -7.86 0.79 9.33
C SER A 164 -8.00 0.93 10.85
N THR A 165 -8.13 -0.18 11.58
CA THR A 165 -8.20 -0.16 13.05
C THR A 165 -6.92 0.38 13.69
N VAL A 166 -5.77 0.22 13.02
CA VAL A 166 -4.48 0.78 13.47
C VAL A 166 -4.53 2.30 13.57
N LEU A 167 -5.29 2.97 12.69
CA LEU A 167 -5.40 4.43 12.68
C LEU A 167 -6.09 5.02 13.91
N ASN A 168 -6.80 4.20 14.68
CA ASN A 168 -7.48 4.59 15.92
C ASN A 168 -6.61 4.39 17.17
N THR A 169 -5.33 4.08 16.99
CA THR A 169 -4.36 3.87 18.08
C THR A 169 -3.35 5.02 18.17
N SER A 170 -2.57 5.07 19.25
CA SER A 170 -1.45 6.00 19.39
C SER A 170 -0.39 5.82 18.28
N TYR A 171 -0.14 4.59 17.84
CA TYR A 171 0.67 4.35 16.64
C TYR A 171 0.00 4.87 15.37
N GLY A 172 -1.32 4.78 15.27
CA GLY A 172 -2.09 5.41 14.19
C GLY A 172 -1.87 6.92 14.12
N HIS A 173 -1.77 7.62 15.26
CA HIS A 173 -1.42 9.03 15.29
C HIS A 173 -0.01 9.28 14.75
N LEU A 174 0.98 8.49 15.18
CA LEU A 174 2.35 8.55 14.68
C LEU A 174 2.42 8.27 13.17
N PHE A 175 1.73 7.23 12.71
CA PHE A 175 1.63 6.84 11.30
C PHE A 175 1.09 7.98 10.43
N LYS A 176 0.07 8.70 10.92
CA LYS A 176 -0.51 9.84 10.21
C LYS A 176 0.40 11.08 10.18
N SER A 177 1.33 11.22 11.13
CA SER A 177 2.22 12.39 11.23
C SER A 177 3.62 12.15 10.69
N ASP A 178 4.07 10.91 10.67
CA ASP A 178 5.44 10.54 10.31
C ASP A 178 5.47 9.76 8.98
N PRO A 179 5.80 10.42 7.85
CA PRO A 179 5.89 9.77 6.54
C PRO A 179 6.90 8.62 6.54
N ARG A 180 7.92 8.67 7.41
CA ARG A 180 9.02 7.70 7.45
C ARG A 180 8.55 6.31 7.81
N ILE A 181 7.45 6.17 8.53
CA ILE A 181 6.88 4.87 8.89
C ILE A 181 6.46 4.12 7.61
N VAL A 182 5.71 4.77 6.73
CA VAL A 182 5.28 4.18 5.46
C VAL A 182 6.46 3.99 4.52
N LEU A 183 7.36 4.97 4.39
CA LEU A 183 8.53 4.86 3.53
C LEU A 183 9.45 3.69 3.94
N ARG A 184 9.67 3.50 5.24
CA ARG A 184 10.45 2.35 5.75
C ARG A 184 9.75 1.03 5.44
N ALA A 185 8.44 0.94 5.69
CA ALA A 185 7.68 -0.25 5.32
C ALA A 185 7.75 -0.51 3.80
N MET A 186 7.77 0.54 2.96
CA MET A 186 7.92 0.38 1.50
C MET A 186 9.30 -0.16 1.17
N GLY A 187 10.34 0.35 1.82
CA GLY A 187 11.71 -0.15 1.70
C GLY A 187 11.82 -1.63 2.07
N VAL A 188 11.18 -2.06 3.16
CA VAL A 188 11.17 -3.48 3.56
C VAL A 188 10.40 -4.33 2.55
N SER A 189 9.24 -3.87 2.06
CA SER A 189 8.47 -4.59 1.04
C SER A 189 9.28 -4.78 -0.25
N LEU A 190 10.02 -3.74 -0.66
CA LEU A 190 10.90 -3.76 -1.81
C LEU A 190 12.10 -4.70 -1.63
N ASP A 191 12.75 -4.66 -0.47
CA ASP A 191 13.91 -5.52 -0.14
C ASP A 191 13.51 -7.00 -0.09
N LYS A 192 12.35 -7.30 0.50
CA LYS A 192 11.85 -8.67 0.65
C LYS A 192 11.12 -9.17 -0.60
N GLY A 193 10.78 -8.30 -1.55
CA GLY A 193 10.01 -8.65 -2.73
C GLY A 193 8.62 -9.20 -2.40
N MET A 194 8.02 -8.73 -1.30
CA MET A 194 6.72 -9.24 -0.82
C MET A 194 5.83 -8.12 -0.26
N PRO A 195 4.49 -8.24 -0.37
CA PRO A 195 3.57 -7.33 0.28
C PRO A 195 3.72 -7.34 1.81
N ILE A 196 3.59 -6.17 2.43
CA ILE A 196 3.59 -6.01 3.90
C ILE A 196 2.21 -5.60 4.38
N THR A 197 1.67 -6.30 5.36
CA THR A 197 0.43 -5.94 6.07
C THR A 197 0.76 -5.45 7.47
N ILE A 198 0.30 -4.25 7.81
CA ILE A 198 0.40 -3.64 9.15
C ILE A 198 -0.97 -3.76 9.82
N LYS A 199 -1.04 -4.42 10.97
CA LYS A 199 -2.30 -4.61 11.72
C LYS A 199 -2.08 -4.64 13.23
N LEU A 200 -3.15 -4.53 14.00
CA LEU A 200 -3.11 -4.81 15.44
C LEU A 200 -2.96 -6.31 15.68
N ALA A 201 -2.25 -6.67 16.75
CA ALA A 201 -2.26 -8.03 17.27
C ALA A 201 -3.66 -8.37 17.81
N ASP A 202 -4.00 -9.66 17.78
CA ASP A 202 -5.27 -10.14 18.30
C ASP A 202 -5.35 -9.94 19.83
N SER A 203 -6.54 -10.16 20.40
CA SER A 203 -6.99 -9.75 21.75
C SER A 203 -6.06 -10.04 22.93
N ALA A 204 -5.07 -10.91 22.80
CA ALA A 204 -4.07 -11.14 23.84
C ALA A 204 -3.17 -9.90 24.07
N HIS A 205 -2.90 -9.10 23.04
CA HIS A 205 -2.00 -7.94 23.12
C HIS A 205 -2.49 -6.79 22.22
N PRO A 206 -3.65 -6.16 22.52
CA PRO A 206 -4.24 -5.11 21.68
C PRO A 206 -3.37 -3.86 21.50
N TRP A 207 -2.27 -3.77 22.25
CA TRP A 207 -1.26 -2.71 22.18
C TRP A 207 -0.04 -3.08 21.31
N GLU A 208 -0.05 -4.20 20.59
CA GLU A 208 1.05 -4.59 19.71
C GLU A 208 0.68 -4.39 18.23
N ILE A 209 1.58 -3.77 17.48
CA ILE A 209 1.48 -3.60 16.03
C ILE A 209 2.32 -4.69 15.37
N LEU A 210 1.69 -5.44 14.48
CA LEU A 210 2.31 -6.51 13.71
C LEU A 210 2.62 -6.04 12.30
N PHE A 211 3.83 -6.31 11.83
CA PHE A 211 4.23 -6.17 10.44
C PHE A 211 4.39 -7.57 9.86
N LEU A 212 3.48 -7.94 8.96
CA LEU A 212 3.42 -9.27 8.35
C LEU A 212 3.83 -9.20 6.88
N GLY A 213 4.76 -10.04 6.45
CA GLY A 213 5.07 -10.24 5.04
C GLY A 213 4.23 -11.38 4.46
N THR A 214 3.75 -11.26 3.22
CA THR A 214 3.02 -12.34 2.54
C THR A 214 3.85 -12.87 1.38
N ASP A 215 4.29 -14.13 1.43
CA ASP A 215 5.13 -14.70 0.37
C ASP A 215 4.34 -15.04 -0.91
N GLY A 216 5.03 -15.52 -1.94
CA GLY A 216 4.42 -15.91 -3.22
C GLY A 216 3.45 -17.09 -3.14
N LYS A 217 3.38 -17.81 -2.01
CA LYS A 217 2.41 -18.87 -1.74
C LYS A 217 1.19 -18.36 -0.98
N GLY A 218 1.21 -17.11 -0.52
CA GLY A 218 0.17 -16.51 0.31
C GLY A 218 0.37 -16.73 1.81
N GLU A 219 1.50 -17.31 2.23
CA GLU A 219 1.78 -17.54 3.65
C GLU A 219 2.25 -16.25 4.33
N ARG A 220 1.80 -16.05 5.57
CA ARG A 220 2.09 -14.84 6.35
C ARG A 220 3.23 -15.07 7.32
N HIS A 221 4.24 -14.21 7.27
CA HIS A 221 5.44 -14.26 8.09
C HIS A 221 5.51 -13.02 8.97
N LEU A 222 5.77 -13.19 10.27
CA LEU A 222 5.99 -12.06 11.17
C LEU A 222 7.38 -11.46 10.91
N LEU A 223 7.42 -10.22 10.44
CA LEU A 223 8.67 -9.51 10.14
C LEU A 223 9.15 -8.68 11.33
N HIS A 224 8.21 -8.02 12.01
CA HIS A 224 8.51 -7.11 13.11
C HIS A 224 7.29 -6.91 14.01
N THR A 225 7.54 -6.66 15.29
CA THR A 225 6.52 -6.16 16.21
C THR A 225 6.94 -4.84 16.84
N SER A 226 5.97 -3.95 17.00
CA SER A 226 6.16 -2.68 17.70
C SER A 226 5.16 -2.59 18.84
N LYS A 227 5.66 -2.46 20.07
CA LYS A 227 4.81 -2.22 21.25
C LYS A 227 4.40 -0.75 21.27
N LEU A 228 3.11 -0.47 21.41
CA LEU A 228 2.65 0.85 21.83
C LEU A 228 3.24 1.07 23.22
N ARG A 229 4.04 2.12 23.40
CA ARG A 229 4.32 2.58 24.76
C ARG A 229 2.98 2.98 25.35
N GLU A 230 2.54 2.29 26.40
CA GLU A 230 1.46 2.80 27.22
C GLU A 230 1.91 4.17 27.72
N SER A 231 1.21 5.21 27.29
CA SER A 231 1.29 6.52 27.91
C SER A 231 0.68 6.37 29.31
N GLN A 232 1.47 5.85 30.27
CA GLN A 232 1.07 5.72 31.67
C GLN A 232 1.19 7.05 32.45
N ASP A 233 1.59 8.15 31.81
CA ASP A 233 1.76 9.46 32.46
C ASP A 233 1.04 10.59 31.72
N LEU A 234 -0.30 10.60 31.70
CA LEU A 234 -1.12 11.80 31.46
C LEU A 234 -2.37 11.79 32.34
#